data_AF-A0A966C7J8-F1
#
_entry.id   AF-A0A966C7J8-F1
#
_cell.length_a   1.000
_cell.length_b   1.000
_cell.length_c   1.000
_cell.angle_alpha   90.00
_cell.angle_beta   90.00
_cell.angle_gamma   90.00
#
_symmetry.space_group_name_H-M   'P 1'
#
loop_
_entity.id
_entity.type
_entity.pdbx_description
1 polymer ?
#
loop_
_entity_poly.entity_id
_entity_poly.type
_entity_poly.pdbx_seq_one_letter_code
_entity_poly.pdbx_strand_id
1 'polypeptide(L)'
;MKLALVGTHGVGKTTLCFERAARLKRRDVDIEMVREVARHCPLPINRETSRAAQGWILHTQMAWEIEAQAAHPVVICDRSVLDNYCYLAHAAGPQPEWEPLLQSWLHTYDLLIKVPLWTTPRWDGVRDT
;
A
#
# COMPACT_ATOMS: atom_id res chain seq x y z
N MET A 1 -3.26 -4.91 -15.55
CA MET A 1 -2.05 -4.16 -15.16
C MET A 1 -2.21 -3.65 -13.75
N LYS A 2 -1.31 -3.99 -12.82
CA LYS A 2 -1.31 -3.55 -11.42
C LYS A 2 0.01 -2.83 -11.09
N LEU A 3 -0.11 -1.60 -10.63
CA LEU A 3 0.99 -0.73 -10.23
C LEU A 3 0.86 -0.41 -8.75
N ALA A 4 1.97 -0.26 -8.04
CA ALA A 4 1.92 0.24 -6.66
C ALA A 4 2.99 1.31 -6.40
N LEU A 5 2.63 2.30 -5.61
CA LEU A 5 3.58 3.30 -5.10
C LEU A 5 4.13 2.88 -3.75
N VAL A 6 5.44 2.72 -3.69
CA VAL A 6 6.16 2.27 -2.48
C VAL A 6 6.97 3.42 -1.88
N GLY A 7 7.13 3.42 -0.57
CA GLY A 7 7.94 4.38 0.16
C GLY A 7 7.38 4.75 1.52
N THR A 8 8.15 5.54 2.26
CA THR A 8 7.78 5.99 3.61
C THR A 8 6.48 6.79 3.60
N HIS A 9 5.81 6.87 4.76
CA HIS A 9 4.64 7.73 4.90
C HIS A 9 5.03 9.22 4.72
N GLY A 10 4.05 10.07 4.39
CA GLY A 10 4.27 11.52 4.27
C GLY A 10 4.90 12.02 2.96
N VAL A 11 5.38 11.15 2.06
CA VAL A 11 6.02 11.59 0.79
C VAL A 11 5.05 11.92 -0.35
N GLY A 12 3.74 12.05 -0.07
CA GLY A 12 2.74 12.39 -1.08
C GLY A 12 2.32 11.25 -2.02
N LYS A 13 2.55 9.98 -1.65
CA LYS A 13 2.15 8.81 -2.47
C LYS A 13 0.66 8.80 -2.80
N THR A 14 -0.19 9.01 -1.80
CA THR A 14 -1.64 9.10 -1.96
C THR A 14 -2.03 10.20 -2.96
N THR A 15 -1.45 11.39 -2.84
CA THR A 15 -1.69 12.51 -3.76
C THR A 15 -1.26 12.14 -5.19
N LEU A 16 -0.07 11.54 -5.34
CA LEU A 16 0.43 11.10 -6.64
C LEU A 16 -0.46 9.99 -7.25
N CYS A 17 -0.98 9.06 -6.45
CA CYS A 17 -1.95 8.06 -6.92
C CYS A 17 -3.19 8.74 -7.51
N PHE A 18 -3.80 9.67 -6.76
CA PHE A 18 -4.99 10.38 -7.20
C PHE A 18 -4.74 11.18 -8.48
N GLU A 19 -3.63 11.92 -8.55
CA GLU A 19 -3.27 12.68 -9.75
C GLU A 19 -3.09 11.78 -10.98
N ARG A 20 -2.46 10.62 -10.81
CA ARG A 20 -2.24 9.67 -11.92
C ARG A 20 -3.53 9.00 -12.34
N ALA A 21 -4.35 8.53 -11.39
CA ALA A 21 -5.66 7.98 -11.67
C ALA A 21 -6.55 9.00 -12.40
N ALA A 22 -6.62 10.25 -11.92
CA ALA A 22 -7.40 11.30 -12.56
C ALA A 22 -6.90 11.67 -13.97
N ARG A 23 -5.57 11.65 -14.21
CA ARG A 23 -5.01 11.86 -15.55
C ARG A 23 -5.35 10.70 -16.51
N LEU A 24 -5.36 9.47 -16.02
CA LEU A 24 -5.70 8.29 -16.82
C LEU A 24 -7.21 8.21 -17.10
N LYS A 25 -8.08 8.46 -16.11
CA LYS A 25 -9.53 8.56 -16.32
C LYS A 25 -9.91 9.64 -17.34
N ARG A 26 -9.22 10.79 -17.33
CA ARG A 26 -9.41 11.84 -18.35
C ARG A 26 -9.03 11.43 -19.78
N ARG A 27 -8.30 10.32 -19.94
CA ARG A 27 -7.95 9.72 -21.23
C ARG A 27 -8.79 8.47 -21.52
N ASP A 28 -9.92 8.32 -20.83
CA ASP A 28 -10.84 7.20 -20.98
C ASP A 28 -10.22 5.83 -20.66
N VAL A 29 -9.19 5.81 -19.81
CA VAL A 29 -8.63 4.56 -19.29
C VAL A 29 -9.45 4.10 -18.10
N ASP A 30 -10.00 2.89 -18.19
CA ASP A 30 -10.63 2.23 -17.06
C ASP A 30 -9.58 1.84 -16.01
N ILE A 31 -9.63 2.53 -14.87
CA ILE A 31 -8.67 2.41 -13.79
C ILE A 31 -9.34 2.50 -12.42
N GLU A 32 -8.90 1.64 -11.51
CA GLU A 32 -9.31 1.67 -10.11
C GLU A 32 -8.12 1.89 -9.17
N MET A 33 -8.39 2.52 -8.03
CA MET A 33 -7.38 2.83 -7.03
C MET A 33 -7.61 2.04 -5.75
N VAL A 34 -6.70 1.12 -5.42
CA VAL A 34 -6.68 0.49 -4.11
C VAL A 34 -6.10 1.49 -3.11
N ARG A 35 -6.96 2.01 -2.22
CA ARG A 35 -6.59 3.04 -1.23
C ARG A 35 -5.83 2.43 -0.05
N GLU A 36 -5.12 3.27 0.69
CA GLU A 36 -4.36 2.89 1.90
C GLU A 36 -5.23 2.15 2.93
N VAL A 37 -5.08 0.82 2.98
CA VAL A 37 -5.87 -0.10 3.84
C VAL A 37 -5.68 0.16 5.32
N ALA A 38 -4.49 0.61 5.75
CA ALA A 38 -4.18 0.85 7.16
C ALA A 38 -5.19 1.80 7.85
N ARG A 39 -5.81 2.72 7.09
CA ARG A 39 -6.82 3.66 7.61
C ARG A 39 -8.15 3.01 7.96
N HIS A 40 -8.40 1.82 7.44
CA HIS A 40 -9.62 1.05 7.64
C HIS A 40 -9.42 -0.08 8.65
N CYS A 41 -8.22 -0.24 9.21
CA CYS A 41 -7.94 -1.27 10.18
C CYS A 41 -8.75 -1.05 11.45
N PRO A 42 -9.52 -2.05 11.92
CA PRO A 42 -10.33 -1.93 13.14
C PRO A 42 -9.49 -2.06 14.43
N LEU A 43 -8.20 -2.34 14.30
CA LEU A 43 -7.26 -2.55 15.40
C LEU A 43 -6.33 -1.32 15.54
N PRO A 44 -5.71 -1.11 16.72
CA PRO A 44 -4.70 -0.07 16.88
C PRO A 44 -3.56 -0.19 15.85
N ILE A 45 -3.12 0.96 15.32
CA ILE A 45 -2.08 1.08 14.29
C ILE A 45 -0.92 1.96 14.79
N ASN A 46 0.11 2.16 13.96
CA ASN A 46 1.31 2.94 14.28
C ASN A 46 2.07 2.36 15.50
N ARG A 47 2.34 3.16 16.54
CA ARG A 47 3.08 2.75 17.74
C ARG A 47 2.39 1.65 18.54
N GLU A 48 1.07 1.58 18.46
CA GLU A 48 0.25 0.59 19.16
C GLU A 48 -0.08 -0.61 18.27
N THR A 49 0.55 -0.71 17.09
CA THR A 49 0.27 -1.80 16.17
C THR A 49 0.59 -3.16 16.78
N SER A 50 -0.17 -4.17 16.36
CA SER A 50 0.07 -5.57 16.70
C SER A 50 0.28 -6.41 15.44
N ARG A 51 0.77 -7.64 15.60
CA ARG A 51 0.85 -8.63 14.50
C ARG A 51 -0.53 -8.88 13.89
N ALA A 52 -1.60 -8.88 14.69
CA ALA A 52 -2.97 -9.03 14.22
C ALA A 52 -3.41 -7.82 13.37
N ALA A 53 -3.11 -6.60 13.80
CA ALA A 53 -3.40 -5.38 13.03
C ALA A 53 -2.68 -5.39 11.67
N GLN A 54 -1.39 -5.73 11.66
CA GLN A 54 -0.60 -5.81 10.44
C GLN A 54 -1.05 -6.95 9.52
N GLY A 55 -1.41 -8.10 10.08
CA GLY A 55 -1.98 -9.23 9.32
C GLY A 55 -3.30 -8.86 8.66
N TRP A 56 -4.19 -8.17 9.38
CA TRP A 56 -5.42 -7.64 8.80
C TRP A 56 -5.13 -6.70 7.64
N ILE A 57 -4.22 -5.73 7.82
CA ILE A 57 -3.85 -4.77 6.76
C ILE A 57 -3.31 -5.50 5.52
N LEU A 58 -2.43 -6.49 5.72
CA LEU A 58 -1.84 -7.25 4.63
C LEU A 58 -2.91 -8.04 3.86
N HIS A 59 -3.75 -8.81 4.55
CA HIS A 59 -4.76 -9.65 3.89
C HIS A 59 -5.87 -8.83 3.24
N THR A 60 -6.29 -7.73 3.85
CA THR A 60 -7.28 -6.82 3.24
C THR A 60 -6.72 -6.11 2.01
N GLN A 61 -5.45 -5.72 2.01
CA GLN A 61 -4.78 -5.20 0.80
C GLN A 61 -4.83 -6.22 -0.33
N MET A 62 -4.47 -7.47 -0.05
CA MET A 62 -4.50 -8.55 -1.03
C MET A 62 -5.91 -8.77 -1.59
N ALA A 63 -6.93 -8.79 -0.72
CA ALA A 63 -8.33 -8.94 -1.14
C ALA A 63 -8.79 -7.79 -2.06
N TRP A 64 -8.54 -6.54 -1.68
CA TRP A 64 -8.93 -5.37 -2.47
C TRP A 64 -8.19 -5.29 -3.81
N GLU A 65 -6.92 -5.72 -3.85
CA GLU A 65 -6.19 -5.84 -5.10
C GLU A 65 -6.82 -6.87 -6.04
N ILE A 66 -7.23 -8.04 -5.54
CA ILE A 66 -7.94 -9.04 -6.34
C ILE A 66 -9.25 -8.47 -6.90
N GLU A 67 -10.07 -7.86 -6.03
CA GLU A 67 -11.36 -7.28 -6.41
C GLU A 67 -11.19 -6.22 -7.51
N ALA A 68 -10.24 -5.30 -7.33
CA ALA A 68 -9.95 -4.26 -8.31
C ALA A 68 -9.44 -4.84 -9.64
N GLN A 69 -8.54 -5.82 -9.61
CA GLN A 69 -8.01 -6.45 -10.83
C GLN A 69 -9.06 -7.27 -11.58
N ALA A 70 -10.06 -7.80 -10.89
CA ALA A 70 -11.16 -8.53 -11.52
C ALA A 70 -12.12 -7.60 -12.27
N ALA A 71 -12.31 -6.37 -11.78
CA ALA A 71 -13.25 -5.41 -12.34
C ALA A 71 -12.61 -4.40 -13.31
N HIS A 72 -11.31 -4.11 -13.17
CA HIS A 72 -10.65 -3.05 -13.92
C HIS A 72 -9.32 -3.51 -14.56
N PRO A 73 -9.04 -3.12 -15.82
CA PRO A 73 -7.83 -3.53 -16.52
C PRO A 73 -6.57 -2.85 -15.98
N VAL A 74 -6.71 -1.68 -15.36
CA VAL A 74 -5.61 -0.95 -14.71
C VAL A 74 -5.94 -0.74 -13.23
N VAL A 75 -5.00 -1.07 -12.37
CA VAL A 75 -5.11 -0.87 -10.91
C VAL A 75 -3.88 -0.12 -10.41
N ILE A 76 -4.10 0.93 -9.62
CA ILE A 76 -3.05 1.66 -8.92
C ILE A 76 -3.23 1.54 -7.41
N CYS A 77 -2.20 1.05 -6.72
CA CYS A 77 -2.25 0.82 -5.28
C CYS A 77 -1.51 1.95 -4.55
N ASP A 78 -2.22 2.60 -3.63
CA ASP A 78 -1.63 3.50 -2.64
C ASP A 78 -1.01 2.69 -1.52
N ARG A 79 0.27 2.33 -1.74
CA ARG A 79 1.07 1.29 -1.07
C ARG A 79 0.91 -0.09 -1.68
N SER A 80 1.96 -0.89 -1.51
CA SER A 80 2.00 -2.31 -1.87
C SER A 80 2.00 -3.19 -0.62
N VAL A 81 1.86 -4.50 -0.80
CA VAL A 81 2.13 -5.48 0.27
C VAL A 81 3.56 -5.39 0.81
N LEU A 82 4.53 -4.91 0.02
CA LEU A 82 5.90 -4.67 0.49
C LEU A 82 5.94 -3.59 1.56
N ASP A 83 5.23 -2.48 1.34
CA ASP A 83 5.16 -1.40 2.33
C ASP A 83 4.55 -1.91 3.64
N ASN A 84 3.44 -2.65 3.54
CA ASN A 84 2.79 -3.25 4.70
C ASN A 84 3.72 -4.22 5.43
N TYR A 85 4.47 -5.04 4.68
CA TYR A 85 5.46 -5.94 5.27
C TYR A 85 6.60 -5.18 5.95
N CYS A 86 7.10 -4.09 5.38
CA CYS A 86 8.13 -3.28 6.03
C CYS A 86 7.65 -2.71 7.38
N TYR A 87 6.39 -2.29 7.51
CA TYR A 87 5.84 -1.85 8.81
C TYR A 87 5.74 -3.01 9.79
N LEU A 88 5.30 -4.19 9.34
CA LEU A 88 5.25 -5.39 10.16
C LEU A 88 6.65 -5.81 10.64
N ALA A 89 7.61 -5.89 9.73
CA ALA A 89 8.98 -6.29 10.03
C ALA A 89 9.64 -5.29 10.99
N HIS A 90 9.33 -4.00 10.85
CA HIS A 90 9.78 -2.98 11.80
C HIS A 90 9.16 -3.15 13.19
N ALA A 91 7.87 -3.47 13.29
CA ALA A 91 7.16 -3.58 14.56
C ALA A 91 7.38 -4.92 15.29
N ALA A 92 7.52 -6.02 14.55
CA ALA A 92 7.50 -7.39 15.09
C ALA A 92 8.66 -8.27 14.61
N GLY A 93 9.63 -7.71 13.87
CA GLY A 93 10.71 -8.47 13.25
C GLY A 93 10.26 -9.25 12.01
N PRO A 94 11.21 -9.90 11.31
CA PRO A 94 10.93 -10.72 10.13
C PRO A 94 9.85 -11.78 10.41
N GLN A 95 9.04 -12.10 9.40
CA GLN A 95 7.95 -13.08 9.51
C GLN A 95 8.16 -14.21 8.50
N PRO A 96 8.97 -15.24 8.84
CA PRO A 96 9.30 -16.34 7.93
C PRO A 96 8.07 -17.06 7.37
N GLU A 97 6.96 -17.08 8.11
CA GLU A 97 5.72 -17.73 7.68
C GLU A 97 4.98 -16.94 6.59
N TRP A 98 5.21 -15.62 6.48
CA TRP A 98 4.51 -14.75 5.52
C TRP A 98 5.40 -14.38 4.32
N GLU A 99 6.72 -14.43 4.47
CA GLU A 99 7.67 -14.09 3.41
C GLU A 99 7.45 -14.87 2.10
N PRO A 100 7.17 -16.19 2.09
CA PRO A 100 6.89 -16.91 0.84
C PRO A 100 5.63 -16.42 0.12
N LEU A 101 4.58 -16.07 0.88
CA LEU A 101 3.35 -15.49 0.34
C LEU A 101 3.60 -14.09 -0.21
N LEU A 102 4.35 -13.26 0.52
CA LEU A 102 4.70 -11.93 0.06
C LEU A 102 5.55 -11.99 -1.20
N GLN A 103 6.53 -12.89 -1.24
CA GLN A 103 7.37 -13.09 -2.41
C GLN A 103 6.52 -13.48 -3.62
N SER A 104 5.59 -14.43 -3.50
CA SER A 104 4.71 -14.79 -4.61
C SER A 104 3.80 -13.62 -5.01
N TRP A 105 3.28 -12.86 -4.04
CA TRP A 105 2.42 -11.71 -4.30
C TRP A 105 3.15 -10.56 -4.99
N LEU A 106 4.43 -10.33 -4.69
CA LEU A 106 5.22 -9.27 -5.32
C LEU A 106 5.32 -9.45 -6.84
N HIS A 107 5.29 -10.69 -7.33
CA HIS A 107 5.29 -10.99 -8.77
C HIS A 107 3.97 -10.64 -9.46
N THR A 108 2.92 -10.28 -8.71
CA THR A 108 1.62 -9.86 -9.27
C THR A 108 1.58 -8.37 -9.62
N TYR A 109 2.56 -7.58 -9.18
CA TYR A 109 2.69 -6.18 -9.61
C TYR A 109 3.49 -6.12 -10.92
N ASP A 110 2.95 -5.42 -11.90
CA ASP A 110 3.68 -5.11 -13.14
C ASP A 110 4.75 -4.04 -12.90
N LEU A 111 4.54 -3.16 -11.90
CA LEU A 111 5.50 -2.12 -11.54
C LEU A 111 5.37 -1.68 -10.08
N LEU A 112 6.50 -1.60 -9.39
CA LEU A 112 6.65 -0.94 -8.10
C LEU A 112 7.38 0.40 -8.29
N ILE A 113 6.72 1.50 -7.94
CA ILE A 113 7.25 2.85 -8.12
C ILE A 113 7.70 3.38 -6.76
N LYS A 114 9.02 3.46 -6.54
CA LYS A 114 9.57 4.08 -5.34
C LYS A 114 9.42 5.60 -5.40
N VAL A 115 8.68 6.17 -4.47
CA VAL A 115 8.57 7.62 -4.29
C VAL A 115 9.66 8.07 -3.30
N PRO A 116 10.64 8.88 -3.73
CA PRO A 116 11.72 9.33 -2.85
C PRO A 116 11.20 10.31 -1.79
N LEU A 117 11.93 10.42 -0.69
CA LEU A 117 11.77 11.51 0.26
C LEU A 117 12.13 12.83 -0.44
N TRP A 118 11.17 13.74 -0.58
CA TRP A 118 11.38 15.06 -1.18
C TRP A 118 10.94 16.20 -0.25
N THR A 119 10.41 15.87 0.92
CA THR A 119 10.07 16.80 2.00
C THR A 119 10.50 16.22 3.34
N THR A 120 10.82 17.09 4.30
CA THR A 120 11.05 16.69 5.69
C THR A 120 9.72 16.20 6.27
N PRO A 121 9.63 14.96 6.80
CA PRO A 121 8.42 14.47 7.43
C PRO A 121 7.98 15.42 8.55
N ARG A 122 6.74 15.88 8.50
CA ARG A 122 6.12 16.64 9.59
C ARG A 122 5.13 15.73 10.29
N TRP A 123 5.18 15.72 11.63
CA TRP A 123 4.21 15.01 12.46
C TRP A 123 2.79 15.50 12.13
N ASP A 124 1.91 14.61 11.69
CA ASP A 124 0.57 14.92 11.21
C ASP A 124 -0.55 14.47 12.17
N GLY A 125 -0.21 14.23 13.44
CA GLY A 125 -1.15 13.75 14.46
C GLY A 125 -1.45 12.26 14.40
N VAL A 126 -1.02 11.57 13.35
CA VAL A 126 -1.18 10.11 13.20
C VAL A 126 0.17 9.41 13.13
N ARG A 127 1.23 10.08 12.64
CA ARG A 127 2.50 9.44 12.29
C ARG A 127 3.66 10.06 13.05
N ASP A 128 4.51 9.20 13.62
CA ASP A 128 5.76 9.59 14.23
C ASP A 128 6.96 9.17 13.36
N THR A 129 8.01 10.00 13.39
CA THR A 129 9.24 9.87 12.60
C THR A 129 10.03 8.61 12.90
#